data_AF-A0A537AFX5-F1
#
_entry.id   AF-A0A537AFX5-F1
#
_cell.length_a   1.000
_cell.length_b   1.000
_cell.length_c   1.000
_cell.angle_alpha   90.00
_cell.angle_beta   90.00
_cell.angle_gamma   90.00
#
_symmetry.space_group_name_H-M   'P 1'
#
loop_
_entity.id
_entity.type
_entity.pdbx_description
1 polymer ?
#
loop_
_entity_poly.entity_id
_entity_poly.type
_entity_poly.pdbx_seq_one_letter_code
_entity_poly.pdbx_strand_id
1 'polypeptide(L)'
;MRNAIASILAAAALAGLTGCESNAVPSASSMLGYQVDTIRDRSVWLTREGVLIHSTASARPVAVTLPGWLYVGSPHCPPDVALGPKGEVVVTSNVVSTLWRIDPETFAVTVHPLALDADTDKDVGFAAVVYSSEQAAFIAYSGVQRSVWRIDPQLKSAAKLANSDLSRPRQAQRVATGRGTCGNLARRLIDSIGG
;
A
#
# COMPACT_ATOMS: atom_id res chain seq x y z
N MET A 1 53.34 -39.36 -44.88
CA MET A 1 51.92 -39.76 -44.89
C MET A 1 51.29 -39.30 -43.58
N ARG A 2 50.53 -38.21 -43.60
CA ARG A 2 49.86 -37.62 -42.42
C ARG A 2 48.42 -38.13 -42.40
N ASN A 3 48.07 -38.94 -41.39
CA ASN A 3 46.69 -39.34 -41.14
C ASN A 3 46.08 -38.46 -40.03
N ALA A 4 44.92 -37.89 -40.35
CA ALA A 4 43.99 -37.27 -39.41
C ALA A 4 43.24 -38.35 -38.62
N ILE A 5 42.63 -37.99 -37.48
CA ILE A 5 41.25 -38.32 -37.09
C ILE A 5 40.90 -37.51 -35.84
N ALA A 6 39.83 -36.72 -35.96
CA ALA A 6 39.18 -35.98 -34.90
C ALA A 6 38.39 -36.94 -33.99
N SER A 7 38.32 -36.64 -32.69
CA SER A 7 37.40 -37.28 -31.76
C SER A 7 36.53 -36.22 -31.11
N ILE A 8 35.26 -36.22 -31.51
CA ILE A 8 34.16 -35.47 -30.91
C ILE A 8 33.56 -36.37 -29.82
N LEU A 9 33.56 -35.92 -28.57
CA LEU A 9 32.82 -36.56 -27.48
C LEU A 9 31.61 -35.69 -27.16
N ALA A 10 30.43 -36.22 -27.48
CA ALA A 10 29.14 -35.68 -27.11
C ALA A 10 28.89 -35.95 -25.63
N ALA A 11 28.64 -34.91 -24.83
CA ALA A 11 28.10 -35.02 -23.49
C ALA A 11 26.58 -34.86 -23.55
N ALA A 12 25.88 -35.95 -23.25
CA ALA A 12 24.44 -35.96 -23.00
C ALA A 12 24.16 -35.81 -21.49
N ALA A 13 22.93 -35.38 -21.21
CA ALA A 13 22.21 -35.42 -19.92
C ALA A 13 22.34 -34.18 -19.00
N LEU A 14 21.24 -33.44 -18.84
CA LEU A 14 20.25 -33.69 -17.77
C LEU A 14 19.08 -32.72 -17.92
N ALA A 15 17.89 -33.27 -18.19
CA ALA A 15 16.62 -32.58 -18.01
C ALA A 15 16.37 -32.43 -16.49
N GLY A 16 16.74 -31.27 -15.95
CA GLY A 16 16.37 -30.84 -14.61
C GLY A 16 15.08 -30.03 -14.67
N LEU A 17 14.05 -30.50 -13.99
CA LEU A 17 12.78 -29.83 -13.76
C LEU A 17 12.99 -28.43 -13.18
N THR A 18 13.01 -27.39 -14.02
CA THR A 18 12.77 -26.02 -13.56
C THR A 18 11.28 -25.87 -13.36
N GLY A 19 10.76 -26.40 -12.25
CA GLY A 19 9.53 -25.86 -11.68
C GLY A 19 9.85 -24.40 -11.32
N CYS A 20 9.37 -23.47 -12.14
CA CYS A 20 9.42 -22.05 -11.82
C CYS A 20 8.56 -21.84 -10.57
N GLU A 21 9.16 -22.02 -9.39
CA GLU A 21 8.59 -21.50 -8.16
C GLU A 21 8.45 -20.00 -8.38
N SER A 22 7.21 -19.60 -8.62
CA SER A 22 6.83 -18.24 -8.96
C SER A 22 6.91 -17.40 -7.69
N ASN A 23 8.13 -17.16 -7.21
CA ASN A 23 8.46 -16.06 -6.30
C ASN A 23 8.47 -14.74 -7.09
N ALA A 24 7.49 -14.59 -7.99
CA ALA A 24 7.40 -13.44 -8.86
C ALA A 24 6.97 -12.25 -8.00
N VAL A 25 7.92 -11.36 -7.78
CA VAL A 25 7.67 -9.96 -7.44
C VAL A 25 6.48 -9.48 -8.27
N PRO A 26 5.40 -8.95 -7.64
CA PRO A 26 4.28 -8.36 -8.36
C PRO A 26 4.77 -7.45 -9.46
N SER A 27 4.23 -7.63 -10.67
CA SER A 27 4.52 -6.72 -11.77
C SER A 27 4.17 -5.29 -11.32
N ALA A 28 5.00 -4.32 -11.68
CA ALA A 28 4.75 -2.91 -11.35
C ALA A 28 3.37 -2.42 -11.83
N SER A 29 2.76 -3.11 -12.81
CA SER A 29 1.42 -2.83 -13.33
C SER A 29 0.25 -3.23 -12.43
N SER A 30 0.47 -4.10 -11.43
CA SER A 30 -0.56 -4.52 -10.46
C SER A 30 -0.43 -3.84 -9.09
N MET A 31 0.68 -3.14 -8.85
CA MET A 31 0.95 -2.46 -7.59
C MET A 31 0.20 -1.13 -7.50
N LEU A 32 -0.62 -1.00 -6.47
CA LEU A 32 -1.42 0.19 -6.14
C LEU A 32 -0.74 1.05 -5.08
N GLY A 33 -0.02 0.43 -4.16
CA GLY A 33 0.65 1.10 -3.03
C GLY A 33 1.84 0.30 -2.51
N TYR A 34 2.74 1.00 -1.83
CA TYR A 34 3.99 0.44 -1.29
C TYR A 34 4.43 1.17 -0.03
N GLN A 35 4.83 0.43 1.00
CA GLN A 35 5.43 0.94 2.24
C GLN A 35 6.60 0.05 2.66
N VAL A 36 7.57 0.64 3.36
CA VAL A 36 8.71 -0.06 3.97
C VAL A 36 8.64 0.13 5.47
N ASP A 37 8.61 -0.98 6.20
CA ASP A 37 8.73 -1.02 7.65
C ASP A 37 10.16 -1.48 7.98
N THR A 38 11.06 -0.50 8.15
CA THR A 38 12.47 -0.76 8.44
C THR A 38 12.71 -1.28 9.85
N ILE A 39 11.74 -1.13 10.76
CA ILE A 39 11.86 -1.64 12.13
C ILE A 39 11.66 -3.15 12.15
N ARG A 40 10.79 -3.67 11.26
CA ARG A 40 10.48 -5.10 11.13
C ARG A 40 11.09 -5.77 9.90
N ASP A 41 12.00 -5.09 9.22
CA ASP A 41 12.65 -5.54 7.99
C ASP A 41 11.66 -6.16 6.98
N ARG A 42 10.61 -5.41 6.68
CA ARG A 42 9.58 -5.85 5.73
C ARG A 42 9.12 -4.72 4.82
N SER A 43 8.54 -5.12 3.69
CA SER A 43 7.83 -4.23 2.79
C SER A 43 6.39 -4.71 2.61
N VAL A 44 5.50 -3.75 2.39
CA VAL A 44 4.06 -3.96 2.26
C VAL A 44 3.62 -3.44 0.90
N TRP A 45 2.99 -4.31 0.15
CA TRP A 45 2.63 -4.07 -1.24
C TRP A 45 1.12 -4.22 -1.34
N LEU A 46 0.45 -3.14 -1.73
CA LEU A 46 -0.97 -3.18 -2.03
C LEU A 46 -1.13 -3.48 -3.52
N THR A 47 -1.86 -4.53 -3.85
CA THR A 47 -2.18 -4.93 -5.23
C THR A 47 -3.69 -4.85 -5.46
N ARG A 48 -4.15 -5.20 -6.67
CA ARG A 48 -5.59 -5.26 -6.97
C ARG A 48 -6.29 -6.39 -6.23
N GLU A 49 -5.55 -7.43 -5.85
CA GLU A 49 -6.05 -8.64 -5.21
C GLU A 49 -6.02 -8.58 -3.67
N GLY A 50 -5.25 -7.64 -3.09
CA GLY A 50 -5.14 -7.49 -1.65
C GLY A 50 -3.76 -6.97 -1.23
N VAL A 51 -3.26 -7.45 -0.10
CA VAL A 51 -1.95 -7.05 0.43
C VAL A 51 -0.96 -8.21 0.37
N LEU A 52 0.26 -7.90 -0.04
CA LEU A 52 1.40 -8.80 0.06
C LEU A 52 2.42 -8.20 1.03
N ILE A 53 2.87 -9.02 1.98
CA ILE A 53 3.90 -8.63 2.96
C ILE A 53 5.15 -9.45 2.69
N HIS A 54 6.25 -8.75 2.39
CA HIS A 54 7.54 -9.38 2.14
C HIS A 54 8.48 -9.06 3.30
N SER A 55 8.89 -10.07 4.05
CA SER A 55 9.96 -9.96 5.06
C SER A 55 11.31 -10.28 4.43
N THR A 56 12.40 -9.68 4.91
CA THR A 56 13.76 -10.08 4.50
C THR A 56 14.12 -11.49 4.97
N ALA A 57 13.47 -11.98 6.03
CA ALA A 57 13.70 -13.31 6.59
C ALA A 57 13.04 -14.44 5.77
N SER A 58 12.10 -14.13 4.88
CA SER A 58 11.39 -15.10 4.05
C SER A 58 11.54 -14.77 2.57
N ALA A 59 11.89 -15.77 1.76
CA ALA A 59 11.90 -15.64 0.31
C ALA A 59 10.50 -15.53 -0.31
N ARG A 60 9.46 -15.96 0.42
CA ARG A 60 8.07 -15.95 -0.08
C ARG A 60 7.26 -14.84 0.61
N PRO A 61 6.56 -13.98 -0.16
CA PRO A 61 5.65 -13.02 0.43
C PRO A 61 4.42 -13.73 1.02
N VAL A 62 3.89 -13.15 2.10
CA VAL A 62 2.63 -13.59 2.70
C VAL A 62 1.50 -12.80 2.08
N ALA A 63 0.53 -13.50 1.48
CA ALA A 63 -0.68 -12.89 0.97
C ALA A 63 -1.70 -12.72 2.10
N VAL A 64 -2.22 -11.50 2.23
CA VAL A 64 -3.23 -11.12 3.23
C VAL A 64 -4.52 -10.75 2.49
N THR A 65 -5.54 -11.59 2.67
CA THR A 65 -6.88 -11.35 2.12
C THR A 65 -7.60 -10.29 2.93
N LEU A 66 -8.07 -9.25 2.26
CA LEU A 66 -8.87 -8.20 2.89
C LEU A 66 -10.37 -8.56 2.77
N PRO A 67 -11.10 -8.82 3.87
CA PRO A 67 -12.51 -9.18 3.79
C PRO A 67 -13.34 -8.05 3.17
N GLY A 68 -14.17 -8.39 2.19
CA GLY A 68 -14.99 -7.41 1.47
C GLY A 68 -14.20 -6.45 0.58
N TRP A 69 -12.96 -6.79 0.22
CA TRP A 69 -12.12 -5.98 -0.66
C TRP A 69 -12.80 -5.72 -2.01
N LEU A 70 -12.87 -4.44 -2.35
CA LEU A 70 -13.33 -3.97 -3.64
C LEU A 70 -12.36 -2.91 -4.15
N TYR A 71 -11.74 -3.19 -5.28
CA TYR A 71 -10.94 -2.24 -6.03
C TYR A 71 -11.75 -1.72 -7.22
N VAL A 72 -12.04 -0.42 -7.22
CA VAL A 72 -12.61 0.24 -8.39
C VAL A 72 -11.48 1.00 -9.08
N GLY A 73 -11.21 0.68 -10.34
CA GLY A 73 -10.20 1.36 -11.14
C GLY A 73 -10.64 2.76 -11.60
N SER A 74 -10.04 3.21 -12.70
CA SER A 74 -10.37 4.49 -13.34
C SER A 74 -11.90 4.67 -13.52
N PRO A 75 -12.46 5.87 -13.21
CA PRO A 75 -11.77 7.13 -12.91
C PRO A 75 -11.37 7.32 -11.44
N HIS A 76 -11.58 6.32 -10.56
CA HIS A 76 -11.25 6.45 -9.15
C HIS A 76 -9.74 6.38 -8.94
N CYS A 77 -9.22 7.24 -8.07
CA CYS A 77 -7.85 7.10 -7.61
C CYS A 77 -7.70 5.76 -6.87
N PRO A 78 -6.54 5.10 -6.96
CA PRO A 78 -6.34 3.83 -6.27
C PRO A 78 -6.38 4.03 -4.75
N PRO A 79 -6.72 2.96 -4.00
CA PRO A 79 -6.57 2.94 -2.54
C PRO A 79 -5.09 3.06 -2.16
N ASP A 80 -4.84 3.37 -0.88
CA ASP A 80 -3.49 3.54 -0.36
C ASP A 80 -3.28 2.69 0.91
N VAL A 81 -2.02 2.61 1.31
CA VAL A 81 -1.57 1.86 2.47
C VAL A 81 -0.62 2.70 3.31
N ALA A 82 -0.80 2.69 4.62
CA ALA A 82 0.06 3.32 5.62
C ALA A 82 0.51 2.33 6.68
N LEU A 83 1.62 2.66 7.34
CA LEU A 83 2.04 2.00 8.58
C LEU A 83 1.53 2.82 9.76
N GLY A 84 0.91 2.14 10.73
CA GLY A 84 0.52 2.72 12.00
C GLY A 84 1.70 2.78 13.00
N PRO A 85 1.48 3.40 14.17
CA PRO A 85 2.54 3.63 15.17
C PRO A 85 3.10 2.34 15.77
N LYS A 86 2.34 1.24 15.73
CA LYS A 86 2.79 -0.07 16.21
C LYS A 86 3.24 -0.95 15.05
N GLY A 87 3.36 -0.40 13.84
CA GLY A 87 3.71 -1.10 12.61
C GLY A 87 2.57 -1.90 12.00
N GLU A 88 1.34 -1.80 12.54
CA GLU A 88 0.17 -2.34 11.86
C GLU A 88 0.04 -1.73 10.46
N VAL A 89 -0.46 -2.51 9.51
CA VAL A 89 -0.74 -2.00 8.17
C VAL A 89 -2.17 -1.51 8.13
N VAL A 90 -2.37 -0.27 7.68
CA VAL A 90 -3.69 0.30 7.45
C VAL A 90 -3.90 0.50 5.95
N VAL A 91 -4.97 -0.09 5.41
CA VAL A 91 -5.35 -0.01 4.01
C VAL A 91 -6.66 0.73 3.88
N THR A 92 -6.77 1.64 2.90
CA THR A 92 -8.02 2.36 2.62
C THR A 92 -8.83 1.67 1.54
N SER A 93 -10.16 1.83 1.56
CA SER A 93 -10.98 1.66 0.37
C SER A 93 -10.98 2.97 -0.42
N ASN A 94 -11.06 2.89 -1.74
CA ASN A 94 -11.16 4.06 -2.61
C ASN A 94 -12.60 4.42 -3.01
N VAL A 95 -13.60 3.69 -2.51
CA VAL A 95 -15.02 3.94 -2.81
C VAL A 95 -15.92 3.97 -1.58
N VAL A 96 -15.59 3.28 -0.49
CA VAL A 96 -16.38 3.30 0.75
C VAL A 96 -15.55 3.77 1.93
N SER A 97 -16.21 4.21 3.01
CA SER A 97 -15.58 4.69 4.24
C SER A 97 -15.09 3.56 5.14
N THR A 98 -14.43 2.56 4.55
CA THR A 98 -13.91 1.38 5.24
C THR A 98 -12.40 1.33 5.15
N LEU A 99 -11.77 1.01 6.27
CA LEU A 99 -10.35 0.71 6.34
C LEU A 99 -10.14 -0.72 6.84
N TRP A 100 -9.01 -1.29 6.50
CA TRP A 100 -8.53 -2.55 7.05
C TRP A 100 -7.31 -2.30 7.90
N ARG A 101 -7.24 -2.95 9.06
CA ARG A 101 -6.04 -3.02 9.89
C ARG A 101 -5.52 -4.44 9.89
N ILE A 102 -4.26 -4.60 9.52
CA ILE A 102 -3.54 -5.87 9.56
C ILE A 102 -2.60 -5.83 10.76
N ASP A 103 -2.79 -6.79 11.67
CA ASP A 103 -1.91 -6.97 12.82
C ASP A 103 -0.48 -7.27 12.35
N PRO A 104 0.55 -6.60 12.91
CA PRO A 104 1.90 -6.72 12.41
C PRO A 104 2.54 -8.09 12.65
N GLU A 105 2.08 -8.86 13.62
CA GLU A 105 2.72 -10.12 14.01
C GLU A 105 1.96 -11.34 13.48
N THR A 106 0.62 -11.29 13.54
CA THR A 106 -0.27 -12.40 13.17
C THR A 106 -0.82 -12.28 11.75
N PHE A 107 -0.71 -11.10 11.14
CA PHE A 107 -1.37 -10.74 9.88
C PHE A 107 -2.90 -10.90 9.90
N ALA A 108 -3.49 -10.97 11.10
CA ALA A 108 -4.93 -10.98 11.26
C ALA A 108 -5.53 -9.65 10.79
N VAL A 109 -6.58 -9.74 9.98
CA VAL A 109 -7.24 -8.57 9.40
C VAL A 109 -8.48 -8.24 10.21
N THR A 110 -8.61 -6.97 10.58
CA THR A 110 -9.84 -6.41 11.13
C THR A 110 -10.39 -5.35 10.18
N VAL A 111 -11.72 -5.32 10.03
CA VAL A 111 -12.44 -4.39 9.14
C VAL A 111 -13.02 -3.27 9.98
N HIS A 112 -12.82 -2.03 9.52
CA HIS A 112 -13.17 -0.82 10.24
C HIS A 112 -14.01 0.11 9.37
N PRO A 113 -15.34 -0.05 9.36
CA PRO A 113 -16.24 0.96 8.83
C PRO A 113 -16.16 2.22 9.69
N LEU A 114 -15.96 3.37 9.06
CA LEU A 114 -15.83 4.64 9.77
C LEU A 114 -17.18 5.33 9.93
N ALA A 115 -17.42 5.85 11.13
CA ALA A 115 -18.41 6.90 11.34
C ALA A 115 -17.85 8.25 10.85
N LEU A 116 -18.47 8.84 9.82
CA LEU A 116 -18.07 10.15 9.31
C LEU A 116 -18.85 11.25 10.05
N ASP A 117 -18.20 12.37 10.35
CA ASP A 117 -18.85 13.55 10.94
C ASP A 117 -19.56 14.44 9.91
N ALA A 118 -19.25 14.23 8.64
CA ALA A 118 -19.78 14.95 7.49
C ALA A 118 -19.88 14.00 6.30
N ASP A 119 -20.61 14.41 5.26
CA ASP A 119 -20.76 13.64 4.02
C ASP A 119 -21.20 12.17 4.24
N THR A 120 -21.98 11.91 5.31
CA THR A 120 -22.45 10.56 5.68
C THR A 120 -23.40 9.95 4.66
N ASP A 121 -23.98 10.79 3.81
CA ASP A 121 -24.86 10.44 2.70
C ASP A 121 -24.09 10.15 1.40
N LYS A 122 -22.75 10.20 1.42
CA LYS A 122 -21.89 10.03 0.25
C LYS A 122 -20.99 8.81 0.37
N ASP A 123 -20.65 8.26 -0.78
CA ASP A 123 -19.60 7.25 -0.91
C ASP A 123 -18.22 7.90 -0.75
N VAL A 124 -17.69 7.90 0.49
CA VAL A 124 -16.39 8.48 0.81
C VAL A 124 -15.32 7.40 0.89
N GLY A 125 -14.56 7.26 -0.20
CA GLY A 125 -13.29 6.52 -0.20
C GLY A 125 -12.05 7.42 -0.06
N PHE A 126 -10.92 6.82 0.28
CA PHE A 126 -9.64 7.50 0.48
C PHE A 126 -8.56 6.98 -0.48
N ALA A 127 -7.89 7.92 -1.15
CA ALA A 127 -6.87 7.69 -2.15
C ALA A 127 -5.44 7.88 -1.63
N ALA A 128 -5.31 8.39 -0.40
CA ALA A 128 -4.04 8.46 0.31
C ALA A 128 -4.29 8.42 1.82
N VAL A 129 -3.33 7.87 2.55
CA VAL A 129 -3.34 7.86 4.01
C VAL A 129 -1.92 7.92 4.56
N VAL A 130 -1.74 8.63 5.68
CA VAL A 130 -0.51 8.61 6.49
C VAL A 130 -0.89 8.57 7.96
N TYR A 131 -0.01 8.05 8.81
CA TYR A 131 -0.09 8.28 10.25
C TYR A 131 0.70 9.55 10.63
N SER A 132 0.09 10.46 11.38
CA SER A 132 0.76 11.61 12.01
C SER A 132 0.98 11.31 13.48
N SER A 133 2.24 11.28 13.91
CA SER A 133 2.60 11.13 15.32
C SER A 133 2.24 12.36 16.16
N GLU A 134 2.34 13.56 15.57
CA GLU A 134 1.97 14.82 16.22
C GLU A 134 0.48 14.85 16.59
N GLN A 135 -0.38 14.44 15.65
CA GLN A 135 -1.82 14.43 15.85
C GLN A 135 -2.34 13.13 16.48
N ALA A 136 -1.46 12.14 16.66
CA ALA A 136 -1.79 10.77 17.08
C ALA A 136 -2.98 10.18 16.30
N ALA A 137 -3.02 10.43 15.00
CA ALA A 137 -4.16 10.14 14.13
C ALA A 137 -3.69 9.80 12.71
N PHE A 138 -4.56 9.15 11.93
CA PHE A 138 -4.35 9.01 10.50
C PHE A 138 -4.90 10.23 9.76
N ILE A 139 -4.18 10.71 8.78
CA ILE A 139 -4.63 11.76 7.87
C ILE A 139 -4.86 11.12 6.51
N ALA A 140 -6.07 11.24 5.99
CA ALA A 140 -6.48 10.64 4.75
C ALA A 140 -7.05 11.68 3.77
N TYR A 141 -6.89 11.42 2.48
CA TYR A 141 -7.42 12.28 1.43
C TYR A 141 -8.43 11.52 0.59
N SER A 142 -9.63 12.09 0.45
CA SER A 142 -10.63 11.58 -0.48
C SER A 142 -10.45 12.23 -1.85
N GLY A 143 -10.13 11.42 -2.86
CA GLY A 143 -9.96 11.88 -4.24
C GLY A 143 -11.25 12.41 -4.85
N VAL A 144 -12.37 11.71 -4.60
CA VAL A 144 -13.69 12.07 -5.15
C VAL A 144 -14.20 13.35 -4.51
N GLN A 145 -14.15 13.44 -3.18
CA GLN A 145 -14.66 14.60 -2.43
C GLN A 145 -13.66 15.76 -2.34
N ARG A 146 -12.42 15.58 -2.84
CA ARG A 146 -11.30 16.53 -2.75
C ARG A 146 -11.14 17.12 -1.34
N SER A 147 -11.16 16.26 -0.34
CA SER A 147 -11.16 16.66 1.08
C SER A 147 -10.17 15.86 1.89
N VAL A 148 -9.67 16.47 2.97
CA VAL A 148 -8.78 15.84 3.93
C VAL A 148 -9.56 15.49 5.18
N TRP A 149 -9.23 14.34 5.76
CA TRP A 149 -9.91 13.76 6.89
C TRP A 149 -8.89 13.37 7.94
N ARG A 150 -9.21 13.63 9.20
CA ARG A 150 -8.51 13.07 10.35
C ARG A 150 -9.28 11.86 10.84
N ILE A 151 -8.66 10.70 10.76
CA ILE A 151 -9.21 9.41 11.22
C ILE A 151 -8.58 9.09 12.57
N ASP A 152 -9.41 8.76 13.55
CA ASP A 152 -8.91 8.43 14.88
C ASP A 152 -8.01 7.17 14.86
N PRO A 153 -7.05 7.03 15.80
CA PRO A 153 -6.07 5.95 15.75
C PRO A 153 -6.68 4.56 15.97
N GLN A 154 -7.92 4.46 16.46
CA GLN A 154 -8.66 3.20 16.57
C GLN A 154 -9.46 2.87 15.30
N LEU A 155 -9.49 3.76 14.31
CA LEU A 155 -10.23 3.64 13.05
C LEU A 155 -11.73 3.49 13.24
N LYS A 156 -12.33 4.22 14.20
CA LYS A 156 -13.78 4.16 14.45
C LYS A 156 -14.54 5.29 13.75
N SER A 157 -13.86 6.40 13.51
CA SER A 157 -14.44 7.66 13.11
C SER A 157 -13.46 8.47 12.27
N ALA A 158 -14.02 9.32 11.43
CA ALA A 158 -13.26 10.30 10.67
C ALA A 158 -13.95 11.66 10.73
N ALA A 159 -13.13 12.68 10.98
CA ALA A 159 -13.54 14.06 10.98
C ALA A 159 -13.00 14.79 9.75
N LYS A 160 -13.86 15.47 9.01
CA LYS A 160 -13.43 16.28 7.87
C LYS A 160 -12.67 17.50 8.38
N LEU A 161 -11.45 17.72 7.88
CA LEU A 161 -10.66 18.89 8.24
C LEU A 161 -11.11 20.09 7.39
N ALA A 162 -11.33 21.23 8.03
CA ALA A 162 -11.58 22.47 7.31
C ALA A 162 -10.27 22.96 6.66
N ASN A 163 -10.38 23.75 5.58
CA ASN A 163 -9.21 24.34 4.93
C ASN A 163 -8.37 25.21 5.89
N SER A 164 -8.98 25.79 6.92
CA SER A 164 -8.30 26.53 7.99
C SER A 164 -7.44 25.66 8.90
N ASP A 165 -7.79 24.38 9.02
CA ASP A 165 -7.11 23.42 9.89
C ASP A 165 -5.90 22.79 9.19
N LEU A 166 -5.85 22.91 7.86
CA LEU A 166 -4.67 22.58 7.05
C LEU A 166 -3.63 23.68 7.25
N SER A 167 -2.92 23.64 8.36
CA SER A 167 -1.76 24.49 8.59
C SER A 167 -0.77 24.32 7.42
N ARG A 168 -0.31 25.43 6.82
CA ARG A 168 0.63 25.37 5.69
C ARG A 168 1.94 24.72 6.15
N PRO A 169 2.51 23.76 5.40
CA PRO A 169 3.80 23.19 5.76
C PRO A 169 4.91 24.21 5.59
N ARG A 170 5.88 24.21 6.52
CA ARG A 170 7.24 24.63 6.20
C ARG A 170 7.86 23.55 5.29
N GLN A 171 8.23 23.96 4.09
CA GLN A 171 8.84 23.14 3.03
C GLN A 171 9.73 21.98 3.52
N ALA A 172 9.25 20.75 3.37
CA ALA A 172 10.08 19.56 3.31
C ALA A 172 9.67 18.74 2.07
N GLN A 173 10.21 19.13 0.93
CA GLN A 173 9.98 18.45 -0.34
C GLN A 173 10.86 17.19 -0.38
N ARG A 174 10.30 16.04 -0.03
CA ARG A 174 10.92 14.74 -0.33
C ARG A 174 10.31 14.08 -1.55
N VAL A 175 11.21 13.41 -2.26
CA VAL A 175 11.07 12.82 -3.59
C VAL A 175 9.93 11.80 -3.63
N ALA A 176 8.89 12.11 -4.41
CA ALA A 176 7.82 11.18 -4.72
C ALA A 176 8.33 10.09 -5.66
N THR A 177 8.44 8.86 -5.16
CA THR A 177 8.68 7.68 -6.00
C THR A 177 7.38 7.26 -6.68
N GLY A 178 7.31 7.53 -7.99
CA GLY A 178 6.60 6.69 -8.97
C GLY A 178 5.12 6.33 -8.74
N ARG A 179 4.29 7.18 -8.13
CA ARG A 179 2.82 7.00 -8.09
C ARG A 179 2.13 7.89 -9.13
N GLY A 180 0.97 7.46 -9.64
CA GLY A 180 0.15 8.27 -10.56
C GLY A 180 -0.23 9.65 -10.00
N THR A 181 -0.75 10.54 -10.85
CA THR A 181 -1.10 11.94 -10.51
C THR A 181 -1.94 12.09 -9.25
N CYS A 182 -2.90 11.19 -9.00
CA CYS A 182 -3.70 11.16 -7.77
C CYS A 182 -2.85 11.01 -6.49
N GLY A 183 -1.97 10.00 -6.46
CA GLY A 183 -1.22 9.63 -5.24
C GLY A 183 -0.18 10.68 -4.86
N ASN A 184 0.48 11.29 -5.86
CA ASN A 184 1.47 12.33 -5.60
C ASN A 184 0.83 13.62 -5.08
N LEU A 185 -0.34 14.01 -5.61
CA LEU A 185 -1.04 15.20 -5.14
C LEU A 185 -1.56 14.99 -3.71
N ALA A 186 -2.23 13.86 -3.49
CA ALA A 186 -2.82 13.53 -2.20
C ALA A 186 -1.75 13.45 -1.09
N ARG A 187 -0.62 12.80 -1.36
CA ARG A 187 0.45 12.68 -0.38
C ARG A 187 1.15 14.01 -0.12
N ARG A 188 1.38 14.83 -1.15
CA ARG A 188 1.89 16.21 -0.95
C ARG A 188 0.96 17.06 -0.10
N LEU A 189 -0.36 16.93 -0.28
CA LEU A 189 -1.35 17.62 0.54
C LEU A 189 -1.32 17.14 1.98
N ILE A 190 -1.15 15.84 2.19
CA ILE A 190 -1.07 15.23 3.53
C ILE A 190 0.25 15.58 4.23
N ASP A 191 1.39 15.45 3.56
CA ASP A 191 2.72 15.84 4.06
C ASP A 191 2.76 17.34 4.39
N SER A 192 1.89 18.11 3.74
CA SER A 192 1.69 19.53 4.00
C SER A 192 1.08 19.80 5.38
N ILE A 193 0.35 18.84 5.94
CA ILE A 193 -0.47 18.99 7.15
C ILE A 193 0.15 18.24 8.34
N GLY A 194 0.92 17.18 8.09
CA GLY A 194 1.39 16.23 9.11
C GLY A 194 2.85 16.37 9.54
N GLY A 195 3.50 17.52 9.30
CA GLY A 195 4.90 17.77 9.64
C GLY A 195 5.14 18.96 10.57
#